data_AF-A0A1Y2NWY4-F1
#
_entry.id   AF-A0A1Y2NWY4-F1
#
_cell.length_a   1.000
_cell.length_b   1.000
_cell.length_c   1.000
_cell.angle_alpha   90.00
_cell.angle_beta   90.00
_cell.angle_gamma   90.00
#
_symmetry.space_group_name_H-M   'P 1'
#
loop_
_entity.id
_entity.type
_entity.pdbx_description
1 polymer ?
#
loop_
_entity_poly.entity_id
_entity_poly.type
_entity_poly.pdbx_seq_one_letter_code
_entity_poly.pdbx_strand_id
1 'polypeptide(L)'
;MTGESGSDPGSGTRHAVVIGGSLAGLLAARVLAEHAERVTVVERDRYPEEVEQRAGVPQGRHLHVLLEGGRQALELLLPGVADELLAEGAPRLGMPEAVVQWQAGSWQRRMDAVVHILTPSRPLLERAVRRRVLADPRVTAVQATEAVGLAGDARRVRGVLVRERGAGRAAEPRLIPADLVVDASGRGSRAPLWLAELGAQPPREDVIDTGLAYATRVYRHDLHADDTDAAGYFVVPDPGRPYSGVALPTEDGRFLVTLSGLRGQEPPAEEEAFEEFAARLPHPVLRDWMAKAEPVSPVYGFRDTANVRRRYDLPGRRPAGFLATGDALCTFNPIYGQGMAVAALGAVALREALADRRRPPTTARVQRALLRASRQAWDISAGADKKMPGAVGSAARPGPLDRPLGWYMARVQRRVAVDPEVSAVFRPVLSLTRPLSALLAPRVARAVLLRPEPAVVAGRGRGVTGPDGHARRPPPSGV
;
A
#
# COMPACT_ATOMS: atom_id res chain seq x y z
N MET A 1 11.31 -37.34 -45.43
CA MET A 1 10.72 -37.49 -44.08
C MET A 1 10.99 -36.21 -43.30
N THR A 2 10.07 -35.26 -43.43
CA THR A 2 10.06 -34.00 -42.68
C THR A 2 9.30 -34.23 -41.38
N GLY A 3 10.02 -34.33 -40.27
CA GLY A 3 9.44 -34.45 -38.94
C GLY A 3 8.98 -33.07 -38.46
N GLU A 4 7.67 -32.82 -38.52
CA GLU A 4 7.01 -31.73 -37.80
C GLU A 4 7.08 -32.01 -36.29
N SER A 5 7.81 -31.18 -35.55
CA SER A 5 7.74 -31.16 -34.10
C SER A 5 6.50 -30.37 -33.67
N GLY A 6 5.42 -31.11 -33.46
CA GLY A 6 4.20 -30.61 -32.83
C GLY A 6 4.54 -29.96 -31.47
N SER A 7 4.16 -28.71 -31.33
CA SER A 7 4.16 -28.03 -30.04
C SER A 7 2.97 -28.53 -29.23
N ASP A 8 3.27 -29.20 -28.13
CA ASP A 8 2.30 -29.80 -27.23
C ASP A 8 1.49 -28.70 -26.49
N PRO A 9 0.16 -28.64 -26.63
CA PRO A 9 -0.68 -27.67 -25.94
C PRO A 9 -0.97 -28.16 -24.50
N GLY A 10 0.03 -28.10 -23.61
CA GLY A 10 -0.17 -28.61 -22.25
C GLY A 10 0.90 -28.37 -21.19
N SER A 11 2.07 -27.77 -21.47
CA SER A 11 3.08 -27.63 -20.40
C SER A 11 2.75 -26.47 -19.46
N GLY A 12 2.21 -26.77 -18.28
CA GLY A 12 2.17 -25.84 -17.16
C GLY A 12 3.57 -25.24 -16.88
N THR A 13 3.60 -24.08 -16.22
CA THR A 13 4.87 -23.46 -15.81
C THR A 13 5.57 -24.42 -14.84
N ARG A 14 6.71 -25.02 -15.18
CA ARG A 14 7.36 -25.97 -14.26
C ARG A 14 8.03 -25.23 -13.13
N HIS A 15 8.74 -24.15 -13.45
CA HIS A 15 9.43 -23.36 -12.44
C HIS A 15 9.18 -21.86 -12.60
N ALA A 16 8.66 -21.23 -11.55
CA ALA A 16 8.56 -19.79 -11.44
C ALA A 16 9.61 -19.23 -10.46
N VAL A 17 10.19 -18.08 -10.78
CA VAL A 17 11.08 -17.34 -9.87
C VAL A 17 10.44 -15.99 -9.53
N VAL A 18 10.37 -15.66 -8.25
CA VAL A 18 9.91 -14.36 -7.75
C VAL A 18 11.08 -13.58 -7.18
N ILE A 19 11.34 -12.38 -7.69
CA ILE A 19 12.38 -11.49 -7.18
C ILE A 19 11.79 -10.62 -6.08
N GLY A 20 12.31 -10.71 -4.86
CA GLY A 20 11.85 -9.96 -3.68
C GLY A 20 10.93 -10.78 -2.78
N GLY A 21 11.25 -10.85 -1.48
CA GLY A 21 10.52 -11.60 -0.45
C GLY A 21 9.69 -10.72 0.49
N SER A 22 9.20 -9.57 0.00
CA SER A 22 8.23 -8.75 0.72
C SER A 22 6.79 -9.20 0.43
N LEU A 23 5.80 -8.50 1.01
CA LEU A 23 4.37 -8.81 0.84
C LEU A 23 3.95 -9.12 -0.61
N ALA A 24 4.33 -8.29 -1.59
CA ALA A 24 3.95 -8.50 -2.99
C ALA A 24 4.55 -9.79 -3.58
N GLY A 25 5.81 -10.08 -3.26
CA GLY A 25 6.51 -11.27 -3.75
C GLY A 25 6.01 -12.55 -3.10
N LEU A 26 5.76 -12.53 -1.78
CA LEU A 26 5.20 -13.67 -1.05
C LEU A 26 3.79 -14.01 -1.54
N LEU A 27 2.93 -13.01 -1.76
CA LEU A 27 1.58 -13.24 -2.28
C LEU A 27 1.60 -13.71 -3.75
N ALA A 28 2.52 -13.20 -4.57
CA ALA A 28 2.72 -13.72 -5.92
C ALA A 28 3.18 -15.19 -5.88
N ALA A 29 4.13 -15.53 -5.01
CA ALA A 29 4.63 -16.90 -4.84
C ALA A 29 3.52 -17.85 -4.39
N ARG A 30 2.69 -17.45 -3.43
CA ARG A 30 1.52 -18.20 -2.97
C ARG A 30 0.56 -18.54 -4.11
N VAL A 31 0.27 -17.58 -4.98
CA VAL A 31 -0.62 -17.79 -6.13
C VAL A 31 0.06 -18.67 -7.18
N LEU A 32 1.34 -18.42 -7.49
CA LEU A 32 2.09 -19.20 -8.46
C LEU A 32 2.22 -20.67 -8.06
N ALA A 33 2.27 -20.98 -6.76
CA ALA A 33 2.27 -22.37 -6.29
C ALA A 33 1.01 -23.16 -6.71
N GLU A 34 -0.12 -22.49 -6.99
CA GLU A 34 -1.33 -23.13 -7.54
C GLU A 34 -1.18 -23.55 -9.01
N HIS A 35 -0.18 -23.00 -9.72
CA HIS A 35 -0.03 -23.12 -11.17
C HIS A 35 1.36 -23.60 -11.63
N ALA A 36 2.32 -23.71 -10.72
CA ALA A 36 3.68 -24.15 -10.99
C ALA A 36 4.12 -25.30 -10.11
N GLU A 37 4.95 -26.20 -10.65
CA GLU A 37 5.50 -27.34 -9.90
C GLU A 37 6.46 -26.86 -8.81
N ARG A 38 7.21 -25.78 -9.07
CA ARG A 38 8.14 -25.16 -8.14
C ARG A 38 8.11 -23.63 -8.24
N VAL A 39 8.21 -22.97 -7.08
CA VAL A 39 8.39 -21.52 -6.97
C VAL A 39 9.63 -21.21 -6.13
N THR A 40 10.50 -20.34 -6.63
CA THR A 40 11.67 -19.87 -5.88
C THR A 40 11.60 -18.37 -5.65
N VAL A 41 11.57 -17.94 -4.40
CA VAL A 41 11.65 -16.54 -3.99
C VAL A 41 13.12 -16.18 -3.78
N VAL A 42 13.63 -15.20 -4.50
CA VAL A 42 14.99 -14.66 -4.32
C VAL A 42 14.90 -13.43 -3.42
N GLU A 43 15.49 -13.51 -2.24
CA GLU A 43 15.47 -12.45 -1.23
C GLU A 43 16.90 -12.06 -0.85
N ARG A 44 17.16 -10.75 -0.86
CA ARG A 44 18.47 -10.18 -0.54
C ARG A 44 18.76 -10.19 0.96
N ASP A 45 17.74 -10.11 1.80
CA ASP A 45 17.88 -10.21 3.25
C ASP A 45 17.90 -11.68 3.70
N ARG A 46 18.26 -11.89 4.97
CA ARG A 46 17.86 -13.07 5.72
C ARG A 46 16.55 -12.76 6.43
N TYR A 47 15.63 -13.71 6.45
CA TYR A 47 14.40 -13.58 7.21
C TYR A 47 14.71 -13.73 8.70
N PRO A 48 14.26 -12.78 9.54
CA PRO A 48 14.37 -12.93 10.98
C PRO A 48 13.43 -14.05 11.43
N GLU A 49 13.83 -14.75 12.49
CA GLU A 49 12.97 -15.70 13.20
C GLU A 49 11.85 -14.95 13.94
N GLU A 50 12.21 -13.80 14.52
CA GLU A 50 11.30 -12.93 15.28
C GLU A 50 10.69 -11.79 14.46
N VAL A 51 9.79 -11.04 15.10
CA VAL A 51 9.15 -9.82 14.55
C VAL A 51 10.16 -8.69 14.51
N GLU A 52 10.97 -8.66 13.46
CA GLU A 52 12.05 -7.68 13.32
C GLU A 52 12.07 -6.95 11.98
N GLN A 53 12.53 -5.71 12.04
CA GLN A 53 12.71 -4.86 10.89
C GLN A 53 13.88 -5.32 10.02
N ARG A 54 13.64 -5.47 8.71
CA ARG A 54 14.67 -5.87 7.73
C ARG A 54 15.23 -4.68 6.95
N ALA A 55 16.50 -4.80 6.54
CA ALA A 55 17.19 -3.75 5.79
C ALA A 55 16.62 -3.55 4.37
N GLY A 56 16.15 -4.61 3.71
CA GLY A 56 15.55 -4.58 2.37
C GLY A 56 14.12 -4.04 2.33
N VAL A 57 13.52 -3.73 3.49
CA VAL A 57 12.18 -3.12 3.59
C VAL A 57 12.27 -1.83 4.43
N PRO A 58 13.09 -0.83 4.05
CA PRO A 58 13.33 0.36 4.88
C PRO A 58 12.04 1.10 5.28
N GLN A 59 11.02 1.05 4.41
CA GLN A 59 9.70 1.60 4.68
C GLN A 59 8.98 0.94 5.88
N GLY A 60 9.40 -0.25 6.32
CA GLY A 60 8.78 -1.00 7.43
C GLY A 60 8.86 -0.31 8.80
N ARG A 61 9.72 0.70 8.96
CA ARG A 61 9.80 1.56 10.15
C ARG A 61 8.72 2.62 10.24
N HIS A 62 7.95 2.81 9.17
CA HIS A 62 6.96 3.86 9.06
C HIS A 62 5.55 3.31 9.26
N LEU A 63 4.59 4.21 9.46
CA LEU A 63 3.20 3.85 9.65
C LEU A 63 2.64 3.12 8.41
N HIS A 64 2.06 1.94 8.63
CA HIS A 64 1.32 1.18 7.63
C HIS A 64 -0.09 0.91 8.12
N VAL A 65 -1.02 0.87 7.18
CA VAL A 65 -2.42 0.52 7.42
C VAL A 65 -2.80 -0.57 6.45
N LEU A 66 -3.33 -1.68 6.96
CA LEU A 66 -4.00 -2.67 6.13
C LEU A 66 -5.45 -2.25 5.95
N LEU A 67 -5.70 -1.62 4.79
CA LEU A 67 -7.05 -1.22 4.37
C LEU A 67 -7.97 -2.44 4.23
N GLU A 68 -9.26 -2.25 4.48
CA GLU A 68 -10.28 -3.32 4.44
C GLU A 68 -10.24 -4.15 3.16
N GLY A 69 -10.10 -3.52 1.98
CA GLY A 69 -10.00 -4.26 0.70
C GLY A 69 -8.73 -5.11 0.61
N GLY A 70 -7.62 -4.63 1.19
CA GLY A 70 -6.39 -5.40 1.32
C GLY A 70 -6.54 -6.57 2.28
N ARG A 71 -7.20 -6.35 3.43
CA ARG A 71 -7.50 -7.38 4.42
C ARG A 71 -8.36 -8.50 3.82
N GLN A 72 -9.43 -8.14 3.11
CA GLN A 72 -10.30 -9.11 2.41
C GLN A 72 -9.52 -9.89 1.34
N ALA A 73 -8.66 -9.22 0.57
CA ALA A 73 -7.82 -9.89 -0.42
C ALA A 73 -6.80 -10.85 0.23
N LEU A 74 -6.19 -10.46 1.35
CA LEU A 74 -5.31 -11.34 2.12
C LEU A 74 -6.05 -12.56 2.65
N GLU A 75 -7.25 -12.39 3.18
CA GLU A 75 -8.09 -13.47 3.69
C GLU A 75 -8.46 -14.48 2.59
N LEU A 76 -8.74 -14.01 1.37
CA LEU A 76 -8.99 -14.86 0.21
C LEU A 76 -7.77 -15.68 -0.23
N LEU A 77 -6.56 -15.16 -0.02
CA LEU A 77 -5.30 -15.79 -0.45
C LEU A 77 -4.70 -16.68 0.64
N LEU A 78 -4.88 -16.29 1.91
CA LEU A 78 -4.31 -16.89 3.11
C LEU A 78 -5.36 -16.95 4.24
N PRO A 79 -6.36 -17.86 4.13
CA PRO A 79 -7.48 -17.91 5.09
C PRO A 79 -7.04 -18.02 6.55
N GLY A 80 -7.55 -17.15 7.41
CA GLY A 80 -7.24 -17.03 8.84
C GLY A 80 -6.10 -16.07 9.17
N VAL A 81 -5.48 -15.39 8.19
CA VAL A 81 -4.35 -14.49 8.45
C VAL A 81 -4.78 -13.24 9.22
N ALA A 82 -6.01 -12.74 8.99
CA ALA A 82 -6.50 -11.59 9.74
C ALA A 82 -6.71 -11.93 11.23
N ASP A 83 -7.27 -13.10 11.52
CA ASP A 83 -7.50 -13.57 12.89
C ASP A 83 -6.19 -13.83 13.63
N GLU A 84 -5.18 -14.37 12.93
CA GLU A 84 -3.82 -14.50 13.47
C GLU A 84 -3.22 -13.15 13.86
N LEU A 85 -3.32 -12.13 12.99
CA LEU A 85 -2.82 -10.79 13.31
C LEU A 85 -3.53 -10.18 14.53
N LEU A 86 -4.85 -10.36 14.63
CA LEU A 86 -5.63 -9.91 15.79
C LEU A 86 -5.20 -10.64 17.06
N ALA A 87 -4.98 -11.96 16.99
CA ALA A 87 -4.51 -12.77 18.11
C ALA A 87 -3.09 -12.38 18.56
N GLU A 88 -2.24 -11.93 17.62
CA GLU A 88 -0.92 -11.37 17.90
C GLU A 88 -0.96 -9.88 18.30
N GLY A 89 -2.16 -9.32 18.57
CA GLY A 89 -2.32 -7.98 19.16
C GLY A 89 -2.42 -6.83 18.17
N ALA A 90 -2.55 -7.08 16.86
CA ALA A 90 -2.72 -6.03 15.87
C ALA A 90 -4.03 -5.26 16.11
N PRO A 91 -4.01 -3.92 16.29
CA PRO A 91 -5.23 -3.17 16.55
C PRO A 91 -6.16 -3.14 15.33
N ARG A 92 -7.47 -3.14 15.62
CA ARG A 92 -8.55 -2.97 14.64
C ARG A 92 -9.33 -1.70 14.92
N LEU A 93 -9.29 -0.76 13.99
CA LEU A 93 -9.95 0.54 14.14
C LEU A 93 -11.14 0.65 13.18
N GLY A 94 -12.31 0.98 13.72
CA GLY A 94 -13.49 1.33 12.94
C GLY A 94 -13.42 2.77 12.43
N MET A 95 -13.67 3.02 11.15
CA MET A 95 -13.60 4.37 10.56
C MET A 95 -15.00 4.84 10.12
N PRO A 96 -15.43 6.07 10.46
CA PRO A 96 -14.70 7.12 11.19
C PRO A 96 -14.76 7.03 12.72
N GLU A 97 -15.45 6.04 13.28
CA GLU A 97 -15.78 5.95 14.71
C GLU A 97 -14.58 6.11 15.64
N ALA A 98 -13.49 5.39 15.40
CA ALA A 98 -12.35 5.28 16.32
C ALA A 98 -11.28 6.36 16.09
N VAL A 99 -11.39 7.20 15.06
CA VAL A 99 -10.32 8.12 14.66
C VAL A 99 -10.79 9.57 14.61
N VAL A 100 -10.04 10.43 15.29
CA VAL A 100 -10.19 11.89 15.22
C VAL A 100 -9.49 12.38 13.96
N GLN A 101 -10.26 12.90 13.00
CA GLN A 101 -9.75 13.24 11.67
C GLN A 101 -10.02 14.71 11.31
N TRP A 102 -8.97 15.47 11.06
CA TRP A 102 -9.00 16.79 10.42
C TRP A 102 -8.75 16.65 8.91
N GLN A 103 -9.68 17.13 8.10
CA GLN A 103 -9.55 17.08 6.64
C GLN A 103 -10.33 18.22 5.98
N ALA A 104 -9.75 18.81 4.93
CA ALA A 104 -10.37 19.88 4.14
C ALA A 104 -10.88 21.06 5.00
N GLY A 105 -10.08 21.47 6.00
CA GLY A 105 -10.40 22.60 6.87
C GLY A 105 -11.48 22.33 7.93
N SER A 106 -11.85 21.06 8.17
CA SER A 106 -12.91 20.72 9.12
C SER A 106 -12.65 19.41 9.85
N TRP A 107 -13.24 19.28 11.04
CA TRP A 107 -13.32 18.02 11.76
C TRP A 107 -14.35 17.09 11.10
N GLN A 108 -13.93 15.85 10.85
CA GLN A 108 -14.85 14.81 10.42
C GLN A 108 -15.70 14.37 11.62
N ARG A 109 -17.02 14.26 11.41
CA ARG A 109 -17.89 13.69 12.43
C ARG A 109 -17.56 12.22 12.66
N ARG A 110 -17.36 11.84 13.92
CA ARG A 110 -17.29 10.45 14.36
C ARG A 110 -18.70 9.87 14.37
N MET A 111 -18.88 8.77 13.65
CA MET A 111 -20.14 8.04 13.43
C MET A 111 -19.78 6.56 13.35
N ASP A 112 -20.78 5.69 13.41
CA ASP A 112 -20.62 4.24 13.31
C ASP A 112 -19.65 3.85 12.18
N ALA A 113 -18.77 2.90 12.50
CA ALA A 113 -17.77 2.43 11.56
C ALA A 113 -18.41 1.83 10.29
N VAL A 114 -17.97 2.33 9.13
CA VAL A 114 -18.41 1.81 7.81
C VAL A 114 -17.35 0.92 7.15
N VAL A 115 -16.11 1.00 7.64
CA VAL A 115 -14.97 0.16 7.25
C VAL A 115 -14.08 -0.04 8.48
N HIS A 116 -13.27 -1.09 8.45
CA HIS A 116 -12.28 -1.36 9.48
C HIS A 116 -10.89 -1.38 8.86
N ILE A 117 -9.91 -0.83 9.58
CA ILE A 117 -8.51 -0.95 9.24
C ILE A 117 -7.80 -1.79 10.29
N LEU A 118 -6.77 -2.53 9.90
CA LEU A 118 -5.83 -3.15 10.82
C LEU A 118 -4.51 -2.37 10.78
N THR A 119 -3.88 -2.19 11.94
CA THR A 119 -2.62 -1.45 12.08
C THR A 119 -1.49 -2.30 12.69
N PRO A 120 -1.23 -3.53 12.19
CA PRO A 120 -0.05 -4.28 12.62
C PRO A 120 1.23 -3.55 12.21
N SER A 121 2.31 -3.75 12.97
CA SER A 121 3.64 -3.39 12.46
C SER A 121 3.92 -4.15 11.15
N ARG A 122 4.76 -3.53 10.29
CA ARG A 122 5.14 -4.17 9.03
C ARG A 122 5.88 -5.50 9.26
N PRO A 123 6.80 -5.63 10.23
CA PRO A 123 7.41 -6.91 10.56
C PRO A 123 6.40 -7.99 10.95
N LEU A 124 5.40 -7.68 11.77
CA LEU A 124 4.38 -8.62 12.21
C LEU A 124 3.59 -9.17 11.03
N LEU A 125 3.10 -8.28 10.17
CA LEU A 125 2.37 -8.65 8.96
C LEU A 125 3.22 -9.52 8.02
N GLU A 126 4.46 -9.12 7.76
CA GLU A 126 5.33 -9.88 6.86
C GLU A 126 5.69 -11.25 7.43
N ARG A 127 5.85 -11.39 8.75
CA ARG A 127 6.07 -12.69 9.41
C ARG A 127 4.86 -13.61 9.22
N ALA A 128 3.66 -13.13 9.53
CA ALA A 128 2.41 -13.90 9.40
C ALA A 128 2.21 -14.42 7.96
N VAL A 129 2.38 -13.53 6.98
CA VAL A 129 2.30 -13.90 5.55
C VAL A 129 3.42 -14.87 5.18
N ARG A 130 4.68 -14.57 5.54
CA ARG A 130 5.85 -15.40 5.20
C ARG A 130 5.69 -16.83 5.73
N ARG A 131 5.30 -16.99 7.00
CA ARG A 131 5.11 -18.30 7.63
C ARG A 131 4.11 -19.15 6.84
N ARG A 132 2.97 -18.57 6.46
CA ARG A 132 1.92 -19.27 5.71
C ARG A 132 2.33 -19.60 4.28
N VAL A 133 3.05 -18.70 3.60
CA VAL A 133 3.51 -18.91 2.23
C VAL A 133 4.60 -19.97 2.15
N LEU A 134 5.57 -19.94 3.06
CA LEU A 134 6.69 -20.89 3.09
C LEU A 134 6.33 -22.25 3.68
N ALA A 135 5.13 -22.40 4.27
CA ALA A 135 4.61 -23.70 4.66
C ALA A 135 4.21 -24.58 3.46
N ASP A 136 4.02 -23.98 2.27
CA ASP A 136 3.79 -24.75 1.03
C ASP A 136 5.13 -25.32 0.51
N PRO A 137 5.29 -26.65 0.40
CA PRO A 137 6.55 -27.27 -0.01
C PRO A 137 6.99 -26.92 -1.43
N ARG A 138 6.08 -26.39 -2.27
CA ARG A 138 6.41 -25.93 -3.63
C ARG A 138 7.14 -24.58 -3.62
N VAL A 139 7.07 -23.83 -2.52
CA VAL A 139 7.67 -22.50 -2.39
C VAL A 139 8.95 -22.59 -1.56
N THR A 140 10.06 -22.20 -2.16
CA THR A 140 11.37 -22.13 -1.48
C THR A 140 11.93 -20.72 -1.54
N ALA A 141 12.65 -20.30 -0.50
CA ALA A 141 13.31 -19.00 -0.48
C ALA A 141 14.84 -19.15 -0.51
N VAL A 142 15.48 -18.46 -1.46
CA VAL A 142 16.92 -18.30 -1.54
C VAL A 142 17.25 -16.93 -0.93
N GLN A 143 17.69 -16.96 0.33
CA GLN A 143 17.98 -15.78 1.14
C GLN A 143 19.40 -15.27 0.91
N ALA A 144 19.71 -14.08 1.44
CA ALA A 144 21.03 -13.43 1.29
C ALA A 144 21.51 -13.38 -0.17
N THR A 145 20.58 -13.24 -1.12
CA THR A 145 20.86 -13.40 -2.55
C THR A 145 20.21 -12.27 -3.34
N GLU A 146 21.00 -11.56 -4.13
CA GLU A 146 20.56 -10.44 -4.96
C GLU A 146 20.33 -10.91 -6.40
N ALA A 147 19.18 -10.55 -6.97
CA ALA A 147 18.99 -10.62 -8.42
C ALA A 147 19.80 -9.48 -9.07
N VAL A 148 20.65 -9.84 -10.03
CA VAL A 148 21.57 -8.91 -10.70
C VAL A 148 21.32 -8.78 -12.20
N GLY A 149 20.48 -9.65 -12.77
CA GLY A 149 20.10 -9.62 -14.18
C GLY A 149 19.00 -10.62 -14.53
N LEU A 150 18.52 -10.54 -15.76
CA LEU A 150 17.63 -11.54 -16.36
C LEU A 150 18.41 -12.35 -17.40
N ALA A 151 18.05 -13.60 -17.58
CA ALA A 151 18.58 -14.44 -18.65
C ALA A 151 17.51 -14.66 -19.73
N GLY A 152 17.91 -14.64 -21.00
CA GLY A 152 17.00 -14.81 -22.13
C GLY A 152 17.36 -13.92 -23.31
N ASP A 153 16.33 -13.47 -24.02
CA ASP A 153 16.45 -12.57 -25.17
C ASP A 153 15.23 -11.63 -25.28
N ALA A 154 15.16 -10.84 -26.34
CA ALA A 154 14.10 -9.87 -26.58
C ALA A 154 12.70 -10.51 -26.77
N ARG A 155 12.63 -11.84 -26.95
CA ARG A 155 11.39 -12.60 -27.15
C ARG A 155 10.97 -13.34 -25.89
N ARG A 156 11.90 -13.82 -25.06
CA ARG A 156 11.56 -14.60 -23.86
C ARG A 156 12.62 -14.51 -22.76
N VAL A 157 12.17 -14.24 -21.54
CA VAL A 157 12.94 -14.42 -20.31
C VAL A 157 12.88 -15.90 -19.90
N ARG A 158 14.04 -16.44 -19.52
CA ARG A 158 14.27 -17.87 -19.22
C ARG A 158 14.90 -18.11 -17.86
N GLY A 159 15.05 -17.08 -17.04
CA GLY A 159 15.64 -17.18 -15.72
C GLY A 159 16.14 -15.85 -15.16
N VAL A 160 16.74 -15.94 -13.98
CA VAL A 160 17.31 -14.81 -13.24
C VAL A 160 18.78 -15.10 -12.96
N LEU A 161 19.62 -14.09 -13.18
CA LEU A 161 21.01 -14.10 -12.73
C LEU A 161 21.04 -13.58 -11.29
N VAL A 162 21.62 -14.38 -10.39
CA VAL A 162 21.69 -14.07 -8.96
C VAL A 162 23.12 -14.07 -8.46
N ARG A 163 23.36 -13.34 -7.38
CA ARG A 163 24.66 -13.33 -6.69
C ARG A 163 24.44 -13.29 -5.18
N GLU A 164 25.31 -13.94 -4.44
CA GLU A 164 25.31 -13.83 -2.98
C GLU A 164 25.54 -12.38 -2.55
N ARG A 165 24.76 -11.91 -1.59
CA ARG A 165 24.86 -10.54 -1.09
C ARG A 165 26.20 -10.34 -0.40
N GLY A 166 26.92 -9.30 -0.82
CA GLY A 166 28.23 -8.96 -0.24
C GLY A 166 29.43 -9.62 -0.94
N ALA A 167 29.23 -10.57 -1.86
CA ALA A 167 30.31 -11.25 -2.59
C ALA A 167 31.10 -10.36 -3.58
N GLY A 168 30.87 -9.04 -3.57
CA GLY A 168 31.51 -8.08 -4.47
C GLY A 168 31.04 -8.16 -5.93
N ARG A 169 31.41 -7.18 -6.76
CA ARG A 169 31.02 -7.16 -8.18
C ARG A 169 31.78 -8.18 -9.04
N ALA A 170 32.93 -8.65 -8.57
CA ALA A 170 33.81 -9.58 -9.28
C ALA A 170 33.33 -11.05 -9.20
N ALA A 171 32.49 -11.41 -8.23
CA ALA A 171 31.92 -12.74 -8.17
C ALA A 171 30.94 -12.96 -9.35
N GLU A 172 31.13 -14.07 -10.06
CA GLU A 172 30.31 -14.43 -11.20
C GLU A 172 28.85 -14.69 -10.79
N PRO A 173 27.87 -14.09 -11.49
CA PRO A 173 26.46 -14.40 -11.24
C PRO A 173 26.12 -15.85 -11.59
N ARG A 174 25.34 -16.49 -10.72
CA ARG A 174 24.77 -17.82 -10.96
C ARG A 174 23.40 -17.71 -11.64
N LEU A 175 23.11 -18.56 -12.61
CA LEU A 175 21.79 -18.65 -13.23
C LEU A 175 20.83 -19.50 -12.39
N ILE A 176 19.61 -18.99 -12.17
CA ILE A 176 18.43 -19.78 -11.79
C ILE A 176 17.51 -19.82 -13.02
N PRO A 177 17.43 -20.95 -13.76
CA PRO A 177 16.51 -21.11 -14.87
C PRO A 177 15.06 -21.00 -14.39
N ALA A 178 14.17 -20.44 -15.21
CA ALA A 178 12.75 -20.31 -14.90
C ALA A 178 11.90 -20.19 -16.18
N ASP A 179 10.69 -20.75 -16.16
CA ASP A 179 9.71 -20.57 -17.24
C ASP A 179 8.97 -19.22 -17.13
N LEU A 180 8.89 -18.69 -15.90
CA LEU A 180 8.29 -17.42 -15.55
C LEU A 180 9.12 -16.72 -14.45
N VAL A 181 9.45 -15.45 -14.68
CA VAL A 181 10.05 -14.57 -13.69
C VAL A 181 9.06 -13.49 -13.29
N VAL A 182 8.85 -13.28 -12.00
CA VAL A 182 8.02 -12.21 -11.45
C VAL A 182 8.89 -11.24 -10.66
N ASP A 183 9.01 -10.01 -11.13
CA ASP A 183 9.65 -8.94 -10.38
C ASP A 183 8.69 -8.33 -9.35
N ALA A 184 9.01 -8.55 -8.08
CA ALA A 184 8.37 -7.96 -6.92
C ALA A 184 9.40 -7.25 -6.02
N SER A 185 10.53 -6.80 -6.60
CA SER A 185 11.63 -6.12 -5.90
C SER A 185 11.27 -4.71 -5.40
N GLY A 186 10.06 -4.25 -5.71
CA GLY A 186 9.48 -3.01 -5.22
C GLY A 186 10.03 -1.78 -5.93
N ARG A 187 10.13 -0.67 -5.18
CA ARG A 187 10.44 0.67 -5.70
C ARG A 187 11.80 0.73 -6.40
N GLY A 188 12.78 -0.01 -5.89
CA GLY A 188 14.14 -0.14 -6.43
C GLY A 188 14.29 -1.13 -7.60
N SER A 189 13.19 -1.50 -8.29
CA SER A 189 13.24 -2.43 -9.41
C SER A 189 14.23 -1.99 -10.50
N ARG A 190 15.08 -2.93 -10.90
CA ARG A 190 16.01 -2.79 -12.03
C ARG A 190 15.51 -3.50 -13.29
N ALA A 191 14.29 -4.04 -13.28
CA ALA A 191 13.74 -4.76 -14.43
C ALA A 191 13.73 -3.95 -15.74
N PRO A 192 13.43 -2.64 -15.77
CA PRO A 192 13.54 -1.85 -17.00
C PRO A 192 14.92 -1.91 -17.64
N LEU A 193 15.98 -1.86 -16.84
CA LEU A 193 17.37 -1.97 -17.29
C LEU A 193 17.66 -3.38 -17.82
N TRP A 194 17.35 -4.42 -17.03
CA TRP A 194 17.61 -5.81 -17.43
C TRP A 194 16.85 -6.21 -18.69
N LEU A 195 15.62 -5.73 -18.85
CA LEU A 195 14.85 -5.93 -20.07
C LEU A 195 15.51 -5.26 -21.27
N ALA A 196 16.02 -4.03 -21.11
CA ALA A 196 16.76 -3.35 -22.17
C ALA A 196 18.05 -4.09 -22.57
N GLU A 197 18.78 -4.65 -21.60
CA GLU A 197 19.97 -5.48 -21.83
C GLU A 197 19.66 -6.75 -22.63
N LEU A 198 18.48 -7.36 -22.43
CA LEU A 198 17.99 -8.46 -23.26
C LEU A 198 17.51 -8.02 -24.65
N GLY A 199 17.59 -6.72 -24.96
CA GLY A 199 17.10 -6.13 -26.18
C GLY A 199 15.59 -5.89 -26.18
N ALA A 200 14.88 -5.99 -25.06
CA ALA A 200 13.48 -5.56 -24.98
C ALA A 200 13.37 -4.03 -24.91
N GLN A 201 12.17 -3.49 -25.09
CA GLN A 201 11.93 -2.08 -24.81
C GLN A 201 11.57 -1.92 -23.32
N PRO A 202 12.18 -0.96 -22.58
CA PRO A 202 11.73 -0.65 -21.23
C PRO A 202 10.29 -0.12 -21.24
N PRO A 203 9.52 -0.31 -20.15
CA PRO A 203 8.19 0.29 -20.04
C PRO A 203 8.30 1.81 -19.98
N ARG A 204 7.32 2.51 -20.55
CA ARG A 204 7.13 3.93 -20.27
C ARG A 204 6.75 4.09 -18.80
N GLU A 205 7.28 5.12 -18.13
CA GLU A 205 6.90 5.46 -16.77
C GLU A 205 6.02 6.71 -16.74
N ASP A 206 4.87 6.59 -16.08
CA ASP A 206 4.06 7.74 -15.68
C ASP A 206 4.46 8.11 -14.24
N VAL A 207 4.95 9.33 -14.03
CA VAL A 207 5.52 9.78 -12.74
C VAL A 207 4.80 11.03 -12.23
N ILE A 208 4.50 11.06 -10.93
CA ILE A 208 4.02 12.23 -10.18
C ILE A 208 4.82 12.29 -8.87
N ASP A 209 5.60 13.35 -8.71
CA ASP A 209 6.44 13.58 -7.54
C ASP A 209 6.14 14.94 -6.89
N THR A 210 5.58 14.91 -5.69
CA THR A 210 5.31 16.08 -4.85
C THR A 210 6.52 16.45 -3.97
N GLY A 211 7.55 15.61 -3.93
CA GLY A 211 8.67 15.70 -3.00
C GLY A 211 8.24 15.51 -1.55
N LEU A 212 7.16 14.75 -1.31
CA LEU A 212 6.72 14.42 0.03
C LEU A 212 7.87 13.74 0.80
N ALA A 213 8.14 14.23 2.00
CA ALA A 213 8.97 13.54 2.96
C ALA A 213 8.16 13.31 4.23
N TYR A 214 8.42 12.18 4.87
CA TYR A 214 7.86 11.92 6.19
C TYR A 214 8.93 11.42 7.15
N ALA A 215 8.71 11.74 8.41
CA ALA A 215 9.50 11.27 9.52
C ALA A 215 8.56 10.52 10.47
N THR A 216 9.01 9.39 10.99
CA THR A 216 8.23 8.55 11.89
C THR A 216 9.01 8.27 13.16
N ARG A 217 8.32 8.34 14.30
CA ARG A 217 8.84 7.94 15.61
C ARG A 217 7.83 7.02 16.30
N VAL A 218 8.33 6.07 17.07
CA VAL A 218 7.50 5.18 17.89
C VAL A 218 7.31 5.83 19.26
N TYR A 219 6.06 5.82 19.73
CA TYR A 219 5.68 6.26 21.06
C TYR A 219 5.01 5.11 21.82
N ARG A 220 5.04 5.18 23.14
CA ARG A 220 4.21 4.39 24.05
C ARG A 220 3.21 5.34 24.70
N HIS A 221 1.94 4.95 24.70
CA HIS A 221 0.88 5.75 25.28
C HIS A 221 -0.22 4.87 25.83
N ASP A 222 -0.71 5.19 27.03
CA ASP A 222 -1.88 4.54 27.60
C ASP A 222 -3.15 5.30 27.19
N LEU A 223 -3.91 4.74 26.26
CA LEU A 223 -5.17 5.34 25.81
C LEU A 223 -6.22 5.45 26.92
N HIS A 224 -6.14 4.61 27.96
CA HIS A 224 -7.07 4.70 29.09
C HIS A 224 -6.79 5.89 30.01
N ALA A 225 -5.63 6.54 29.86
CA ALA A 225 -5.25 7.72 30.62
C ALA A 225 -5.81 9.04 30.04
N ASP A 226 -6.40 9.01 28.84
CA ASP A 226 -6.99 10.20 28.22
C ASP A 226 -8.52 10.27 28.39
N ASP A 227 -9.05 11.50 28.51
CA ASP A 227 -10.49 11.80 28.51
C ASP A 227 -11.16 11.62 27.12
N THR A 228 -10.59 10.80 26.23
CA THR A 228 -11.13 10.53 24.90
C THR A 228 -11.12 9.04 24.57
N ASP A 229 -12.17 8.61 23.89
CA ASP A 229 -12.33 7.28 23.29
C ASP A 229 -11.71 7.16 21.89
N ALA A 230 -10.84 8.12 21.50
CA ALA A 230 -10.19 8.11 20.20
C ALA A 230 -8.99 7.15 20.22
N ALA A 231 -8.96 6.18 19.31
CA ALA A 231 -7.86 5.25 19.17
C ALA A 231 -6.77 5.75 18.22
N GLY A 232 -7.03 6.79 17.42
CA GLY A 232 -6.07 7.33 16.47
C GLY A 232 -6.39 8.75 15.99
N TYR A 233 -5.39 9.39 15.38
CA TYR A 233 -5.45 10.80 14.98
C TYR A 233 -4.94 10.99 13.57
N PHE A 234 -5.72 11.68 12.74
CA PHE A 234 -5.41 11.95 11.33
C PHE A 234 -5.52 13.45 11.07
N VAL A 235 -4.42 14.05 10.62
CA VAL A 235 -4.39 15.40 10.08
C VAL A 235 -3.99 15.28 8.62
N VAL A 236 -4.99 15.34 7.72
CA VAL A 236 -4.80 15.13 6.28
C VAL A 236 -4.37 16.45 5.63
N PRO A 237 -3.34 16.46 4.78
CA PRO A 237 -2.85 17.70 4.18
C PRO A 237 -3.82 18.20 3.10
N ASP A 238 -3.76 19.50 2.81
CA ASP A 238 -4.46 20.11 1.68
C ASP A 238 -3.51 21.06 0.92
N PRO A 239 -3.86 21.51 -0.30
CA PRO A 239 -2.98 22.37 -1.10
C PRO A 239 -2.60 23.70 -0.44
N GLY A 240 -3.42 24.22 0.47
CA GLY A 240 -3.12 25.45 1.22
C GLY A 240 -2.32 25.17 2.51
N ARG A 241 -2.42 23.95 3.06
CA ARG A 241 -1.73 23.50 4.27
C ARG A 241 -1.12 22.11 4.03
N PRO A 242 0.08 22.04 3.46
CA PRO A 242 0.72 20.80 3.02
C PRO A 242 1.37 19.97 4.16
N TYR A 243 1.01 20.24 5.41
CA TYR A 243 1.51 19.51 6.58
C TYR A 243 0.52 18.42 6.99
N SER A 244 1.01 17.21 7.23
CA SER A 244 0.21 16.09 7.72
C SER A 244 0.80 15.47 8.97
N GLY A 245 -0.06 14.85 9.75
CA GLY A 245 0.32 14.14 10.96
C GLY A 245 -0.64 13.00 11.23
N VAL A 246 -0.11 11.82 11.53
CA VAL A 246 -0.90 10.63 11.86
C VAL A 246 -0.32 9.96 13.08
N ALA A 247 -1.16 9.61 14.05
CA ALA A 247 -0.84 8.68 15.14
C ALA A 247 -1.80 7.50 15.09
N LEU A 248 -1.24 6.30 14.97
CA LEU A 248 -2.00 5.05 15.00
C LEU A 248 -1.34 4.05 15.94
N PRO A 249 -2.15 3.24 16.66
CA PRO A 249 -1.65 2.22 17.54
C PRO A 249 -1.10 1.05 16.71
N THR A 250 -0.14 0.36 17.27
CA THR A 250 0.37 -0.94 16.82
C THR A 250 0.17 -1.95 17.94
N GLU A 251 0.60 -3.18 17.74
CA GLU A 251 0.71 -4.16 18.83
C GLU A 251 1.60 -3.63 19.98
N ASP A 252 1.48 -4.27 21.16
CA ASP A 252 2.25 -3.98 22.38
C ASP A 252 2.05 -2.58 22.99
N GLY A 253 0.90 -1.93 22.77
CA GLY A 253 0.59 -0.62 23.34
C GLY A 253 1.47 0.52 22.80
N ARG A 254 2.05 0.32 21.61
CA ARG A 254 2.88 1.30 20.92
C ARG A 254 2.06 2.06 19.88
N PHE A 255 2.59 3.21 19.45
CA PHE A 255 2.03 4.06 18.43
C PHE A 255 3.10 4.46 17.44
N LEU A 256 2.76 4.44 16.15
CA LEU A 256 3.58 5.08 15.12
C LEU A 256 3.04 6.49 14.89
N VAL A 257 3.87 7.50 15.14
CA VAL A 257 3.58 8.88 14.81
C VAL A 257 4.35 9.26 13.57
N THR A 258 3.65 9.62 12.50
CA THR A 258 4.26 10.05 11.25
C THR A 258 3.85 11.48 10.94
N LEU A 259 4.84 12.35 10.79
CA LEU A 259 4.66 13.72 10.32
C LEU A 259 5.17 13.81 8.88
N SER A 260 4.52 14.62 8.04
CA SER A 260 4.94 14.79 6.65
C SER A 260 4.80 16.21 6.16
N GLY A 261 5.65 16.57 5.21
CA GLY A 261 5.58 17.82 4.45
C GLY A 261 6.03 17.61 3.01
N LEU A 262 5.71 18.57 2.16
CA LEU A 262 6.14 18.57 0.76
C LEU A 262 7.59 19.05 0.60
N ARG A 263 8.06 19.10 -0.65
CA ARG A 263 9.40 19.58 -1.01
C ARG A 263 9.70 20.95 -0.39
N GLY A 264 10.83 21.05 0.31
CA GLY A 264 11.27 22.25 1.04
C GLY A 264 10.58 22.46 2.39
N GLN A 265 9.72 21.54 2.81
CA GLN A 265 8.99 21.55 4.09
C GLN A 265 9.08 20.20 4.78
N GLU A 266 10.17 19.47 4.54
CA GLU A 266 10.40 18.13 5.06
C GLU A 266 10.50 18.16 6.60
N PRO A 267 9.91 17.17 7.29
CA PRO A 267 10.11 17.04 8.73
C PRO A 267 11.59 16.68 9.03
N PRO A 268 12.16 17.21 10.12
CA PRO A 268 13.52 16.92 10.53
C PRO A 268 13.65 15.49 11.07
N ALA A 269 14.89 14.99 11.11
CA ALA A 269 15.24 13.70 11.71
C ALA A 269 15.79 13.84 13.14
N GLU A 270 16.00 15.06 13.62
CA GLU A 270 16.40 15.33 15.00
C GLU A 270 15.17 15.29 15.91
N GLU A 271 15.35 14.75 17.14
CA GLU A 271 14.23 14.39 18.02
C GLU A 271 13.42 15.60 18.49
N GLU A 272 14.08 16.63 19.02
CA GLU A 272 13.41 17.85 19.50
C GLU A 272 12.73 18.59 18.35
N ALA A 273 13.42 18.69 17.21
CA ALA A 273 12.90 19.37 16.03
C ALA A 273 11.70 18.63 15.43
N PHE A 274 11.62 17.31 15.57
CA PHE A 274 10.48 16.50 15.13
C PHE A 274 9.21 16.85 15.93
N GLU A 275 9.34 17.02 17.24
CA GLU A 275 8.22 17.41 18.10
C GLU A 275 7.77 18.85 17.84
N GLU A 276 8.73 19.76 17.65
CA GLU A 276 8.43 21.15 17.24
C GLU A 276 7.71 21.21 15.89
N PHE A 277 8.03 20.31 14.95
CA PHE A 277 7.37 20.25 13.64
C PHE A 277 5.86 20.03 13.76
N ALA A 278 5.39 19.28 14.78
CA ALA A 278 3.96 19.07 15.01
C ALA A 278 3.18 20.38 15.25
N ALA A 279 3.85 21.46 15.68
CA ALA A 279 3.23 22.78 15.84
C ALA A 279 2.82 23.44 14.50
N ARG A 280 3.34 22.95 13.36
CA ARG A 280 2.95 23.42 12.02
C ARG A 280 1.62 22.83 11.53
N LEU A 281 1.11 21.81 12.21
CA LEU A 281 -0.17 21.21 11.87
C LEU A 281 -1.31 22.21 12.06
N PRO A 282 -2.38 22.13 11.26
CA PRO A 282 -3.53 23.04 11.35
C PRO A 282 -4.27 23.03 12.69
N HIS A 283 -4.06 22.01 13.53
CA HIS A 283 -4.66 21.89 14.85
C HIS A 283 -3.68 21.23 15.83
N PRO A 284 -3.63 21.68 17.11
CA PRO A 284 -2.68 21.16 18.09
C PRO A 284 -2.94 19.73 18.58
N VAL A 285 -3.96 19.03 18.08
CA VAL A 285 -4.44 17.78 18.69
C VAL A 285 -3.35 16.72 18.79
N LEU A 286 -2.54 16.61 17.74
CA LEU A 286 -1.51 15.58 17.65
C LEU A 286 -0.28 15.99 18.46
N ARG A 287 0.07 17.28 18.46
CA ARG A 287 1.12 17.83 19.33
C ARG A 287 0.78 17.61 20.80
N ASP A 288 -0.45 17.92 21.20
CA ASP A 288 -0.90 17.78 22.59
C ASP A 288 -0.97 16.30 23.01
N TRP A 289 -1.29 15.40 22.08
CA TRP A 289 -1.21 13.96 22.29
C TRP A 289 0.25 13.50 22.43
N MET A 290 1.16 13.94 21.54
CA MET A 290 2.59 13.61 21.59
C MET A 290 3.24 14.06 22.90
N ALA A 291 2.85 15.23 23.43
CA ALA A 291 3.37 15.76 24.70
C ALA A 291 3.01 14.91 25.93
N LYS A 292 2.04 13.99 25.81
CA LYS A 292 1.64 13.06 26.87
C LYS A 292 2.21 11.65 26.67
N ALA A 293 2.74 11.36 25.49
CA ALA A 293 3.22 10.04 25.11
C ALA A 293 4.73 9.93 25.32
N GLU A 294 5.22 8.73 25.66
CA GLU A 294 6.64 8.46 25.85
C GLU A 294 7.28 8.09 24.50
N PRO A 295 8.30 8.80 23.99
CA PRO A 295 9.03 8.36 22.81
C PRO A 295 9.90 7.14 23.12
N VAL A 296 9.83 6.10 22.28
CA VAL A 296 10.55 4.82 22.50
C VAL A 296 11.43 4.40 21.31
N SER A 297 11.64 5.30 20.35
CA SER A 297 12.59 5.09 19.24
C SER A 297 13.24 6.40 18.79
N PRO A 298 14.34 6.32 18.01
CA PRO A 298 14.80 7.43 17.18
C PRO A 298 13.75 7.83 16.13
N VAL A 299 13.97 8.98 15.49
CA VAL A 299 13.18 9.43 14.35
C VAL A 299 13.75 8.83 13.05
N TYR A 300 12.89 8.21 12.25
CA TYR A 300 13.24 7.64 10.96
C TYR A 300 12.67 8.50 9.84
N GLY A 301 13.51 8.98 8.94
CA GLY A 301 13.10 9.76 7.76
C GLY A 301 12.97 8.93 6.49
N PHE A 302 12.04 9.31 5.61
CA PHE A 302 11.83 8.71 4.30
C PHE A 302 11.42 9.76 3.26
N ARG A 303 12.01 9.66 2.06
CA ARG A 303 11.90 10.68 1.00
C ARG A 303 11.58 10.13 -0.40
N ASP A 304 11.62 8.81 -0.61
CA ASP A 304 11.35 8.20 -1.91
C ASP A 304 9.84 7.92 -2.11
N THR A 305 9.06 8.98 -2.28
CA THR A 305 7.59 8.93 -2.20
C THR A 305 6.86 9.16 -3.51
N ALA A 306 7.58 9.25 -4.63
CA ALA A 306 6.96 9.49 -5.93
C ALA A 306 5.95 8.39 -6.29
N ASN A 307 4.86 8.77 -6.95
CA ASN A 307 4.01 7.81 -7.64
C ASN A 307 4.66 7.47 -8.97
N VAL A 308 4.88 6.17 -9.22
CA VAL A 308 5.47 5.67 -10.46
C VAL A 308 4.62 4.53 -10.98
N ARG A 309 4.10 4.65 -12.20
CA ARG A 309 3.38 3.58 -12.88
C ARG A 309 4.12 3.15 -14.12
N ARG A 310 4.61 1.91 -14.12
CA ARG A 310 5.35 1.33 -15.24
C ARG A 310 4.38 0.68 -16.22
N ARG A 311 4.30 1.25 -17.42
CA ARG A 311 3.31 0.94 -18.45
C ARG A 311 3.67 -0.29 -19.27
N TYR A 312 3.77 -1.43 -18.59
CA TYR A 312 3.96 -2.74 -19.22
C TYR A 312 2.72 -3.20 -20.03
N ASP A 313 1.57 -2.52 -19.87
CA ASP A 313 0.33 -2.74 -20.64
C ASP A 313 0.40 -2.26 -22.08
N LEU A 314 1.24 -1.26 -22.35
CA LEU A 314 1.36 -0.62 -23.66
C LEU A 314 2.09 -1.51 -24.68
N PRO A 315 1.80 -1.35 -25.99
CA PRO A 315 2.53 -2.04 -27.04
C PRO A 315 4.03 -1.77 -26.97
N GLY A 316 4.82 -2.79 -27.31
CA GLY A 316 6.26 -2.71 -27.35
C GLY A 316 6.88 -4.09 -27.42
N ARG A 317 8.19 -4.16 -27.65
CA ARG A 317 8.94 -5.42 -27.59
C ARG A 317 9.04 -5.87 -26.14
N ARG A 318 8.11 -6.74 -25.73
CA ARG A 318 7.98 -7.30 -24.37
C ARG A 318 8.19 -8.81 -24.42
N PRO A 319 9.26 -9.33 -23.80
CA PRO A 319 9.52 -10.76 -23.81
C PRO A 319 8.43 -11.49 -23.02
N ALA A 320 8.07 -12.69 -23.47
CA ALA A 320 7.28 -13.63 -22.68
C ALA A 320 8.08 -14.10 -21.44
N GLY A 321 7.40 -14.65 -20.44
CA GLY A 321 8.07 -15.21 -19.26
C GLY A 321 8.52 -14.18 -18.22
N PHE A 322 8.03 -12.94 -18.29
CA PHE A 322 8.32 -11.89 -17.30
C PHE A 322 7.07 -11.12 -16.88
N LEU A 323 6.84 -10.98 -15.56
CA LEU A 323 5.80 -10.13 -14.99
C LEU A 323 6.42 -9.18 -13.97
N ALA A 324 5.85 -7.99 -13.81
CA ALA A 324 6.12 -7.08 -12.70
C ALA A 324 4.87 -6.95 -11.82
N THR A 325 5.04 -6.89 -10.50
CA THR A 325 3.95 -6.74 -9.52
C THR A 325 4.35 -5.88 -8.32
N GLY A 326 3.38 -5.49 -7.49
CA GLY A 326 3.59 -4.59 -6.35
C GLY A 326 4.20 -3.26 -6.77
N ASP A 327 5.08 -2.71 -5.92
CA ASP A 327 5.75 -1.43 -6.19
C ASP A 327 6.68 -1.48 -7.41
N ALA A 328 7.12 -2.66 -7.87
CA ALA A 328 7.87 -2.78 -9.14
C ALA A 328 7.00 -2.44 -10.35
N LEU A 329 5.68 -2.69 -10.27
CA LEU A 329 4.72 -2.35 -11.32
C LEU A 329 4.11 -0.94 -11.15
N CYS A 330 3.58 -0.68 -9.96
CA CYS A 330 2.86 0.55 -9.63
C CYS A 330 3.16 0.94 -8.20
N THR A 331 3.97 1.98 -8.08
CA THR A 331 4.43 2.58 -6.84
C THR A 331 3.50 3.74 -6.47
N PHE A 332 3.12 3.84 -5.19
CA PHE A 332 2.26 4.91 -4.69
C PHE A 332 2.99 5.81 -3.69
N ASN A 333 2.51 7.04 -3.58
CA ASN A 333 2.78 7.89 -2.43
C ASN A 333 2.24 7.21 -1.16
N PRO A 334 3.08 6.94 -0.14
CA PRO A 334 2.71 6.16 1.04
C PRO A 334 1.61 6.79 1.89
N ILE A 335 1.39 8.11 1.78
CA ILE A 335 0.41 8.86 2.59
C ILE A 335 -1.02 8.30 2.46
N TYR A 336 -1.33 7.60 1.36
CA TYR A 336 -2.65 7.04 1.11
C TYR A 336 -2.84 5.62 1.71
N GLY A 337 -1.79 4.97 2.21
CA GLY A 337 -1.89 3.63 2.81
C GLY A 337 -2.28 2.50 1.84
N GLN A 338 -2.17 2.72 0.52
CA GLN A 338 -2.74 1.80 -0.49
C GLN A 338 -1.80 0.66 -0.92
N GLY A 339 -0.49 0.79 -0.72
CA GLY A 339 0.50 -0.14 -1.31
C GLY A 339 0.27 -1.61 -0.95
N MET A 340 -0.02 -1.89 0.33
CA MET A 340 -0.28 -3.27 0.79
C MET A 340 -1.57 -3.85 0.22
N ALA A 341 -2.63 -3.04 0.20
CA ALA A 341 -3.91 -3.45 -0.36
C ALA A 341 -3.79 -3.72 -1.87
N VAL A 342 -3.07 -2.87 -2.61
CA VAL A 342 -2.84 -3.08 -4.05
C VAL A 342 -1.97 -4.32 -4.30
N ALA A 343 -0.97 -4.60 -3.46
CA ALA A 343 -0.19 -5.83 -3.58
C ALA A 343 -1.09 -7.08 -3.43
N ALA A 344 -1.99 -7.10 -2.45
CA ALA A 344 -2.91 -8.21 -2.23
C ALA A 344 -3.96 -8.32 -3.36
N LEU A 345 -4.58 -7.21 -3.77
CA LEU A 345 -5.52 -7.17 -4.91
C LEU A 345 -4.83 -7.59 -6.22
N GLY A 346 -3.56 -7.22 -6.40
CA GLY A 346 -2.73 -7.67 -7.52
C GLY A 346 -2.53 -9.18 -7.52
N ALA A 347 -2.29 -9.80 -6.36
CA ALA A 347 -2.19 -11.26 -6.25
C ALA A 347 -3.53 -11.95 -6.52
N VAL A 348 -4.66 -11.39 -6.07
CA VAL A 348 -5.99 -11.89 -6.46
C VAL A 348 -6.18 -11.83 -7.98
N ALA A 349 -5.84 -10.69 -8.60
CA ALA A 349 -5.92 -10.53 -10.05
C ALA A 349 -4.98 -11.48 -10.82
N LEU A 350 -3.81 -11.81 -10.25
CA LEU A 350 -2.92 -12.83 -10.78
C LEU A 350 -3.61 -14.20 -10.78
N ARG A 351 -4.20 -14.59 -9.65
CA ARG A 351 -4.90 -15.87 -9.48
C ARG A 351 -6.05 -16.01 -10.47
N GLU A 352 -6.88 -14.98 -10.58
CA GLU A 352 -8.00 -14.95 -11.53
C GLU A 352 -7.52 -15.05 -12.99
N ALA A 353 -6.46 -14.31 -13.35
CA ALA A 353 -5.93 -14.31 -14.71
C ALA A 353 -5.28 -15.64 -15.11
N LEU A 354 -4.70 -16.38 -14.16
CA LEU A 354 -4.12 -17.70 -14.39
C LEU A 354 -5.18 -18.82 -14.38
N ALA A 355 -6.28 -18.64 -13.66
CA ALA A 355 -7.38 -19.61 -13.58
C ALA A 355 -8.40 -19.52 -14.74
N ASP A 356 -8.36 -18.48 -15.58
CA ASP A 356 -9.30 -18.29 -16.70
C ASP A 356 -9.14 -19.37 -17.79
N ARG A 357 -9.95 -20.42 -17.70
CA ARG A 357 -9.98 -21.55 -18.66
C ARG A 357 -10.43 -21.14 -20.07
N ARG A 358 -11.14 -20.02 -20.23
CA ARG A 358 -11.65 -19.57 -21.53
C ARG A 358 -10.57 -18.86 -22.35
N ARG A 359 -9.54 -18.34 -21.69
CA ARG A 359 -8.51 -17.51 -22.31
C ARG A 359 -7.15 -17.93 -21.75
N PRO A 360 -6.36 -18.73 -22.49
CA PRO A 360 -5.03 -19.13 -22.05
C PRO A 360 -4.21 -17.93 -21.55
N PRO A 361 -3.57 -18.04 -20.37
CA PRO A 361 -2.83 -16.93 -19.79
C PRO A 361 -1.59 -16.65 -20.63
N THR A 362 -1.53 -15.45 -21.21
CA THR A 362 -0.30 -14.91 -21.79
C THR A 362 0.31 -13.91 -20.82
N THR A 363 1.63 -13.76 -20.84
CA THR A 363 2.35 -12.77 -20.03
C THR A 363 1.73 -11.37 -20.18
N ALA A 364 1.40 -10.96 -21.41
CA ALA A 364 0.75 -9.68 -21.67
C ALA A 364 -0.65 -9.57 -21.04
N ARG A 365 -1.47 -10.62 -21.09
CA ARG A 365 -2.82 -10.63 -20.49
C ARG A 365 -2.74 -10.52 -18.97
N VAL A 366 -1.86 -11.32 -18.35
CA VAL A 366 -1.65 -11.31 -16.90
C VAL A 366 -1.09 -9.97 -16.44
N GLN A 367 -0.10 -9.42 -17.15
CA GLN A 367 0.48 -8.11 -16.83
C GLN A 367 -0.56 -6.98 -16.89
N ARG A 368 -1.48 -7.02 -17.85
CA ARG A 368 -2.60 -6.07 -17.92
C ARG A 368 -3.59 -6.26 -16.77
N ALA A 369 -3.83 -7.50 -16.31
CA ALA A 369 -4.67 -7.76 -15.15
C ALA A 369 -4.06 -7.18 -13.87
N LEU A 370 -2.76 -7.43 -13.65
CA LEU A 370 -1.99 -6.86 -12.55
C LEU A 370 -2.05 -5.32 -12.54
N LEU A 371 -1.86 -4.67 -13.70
CA LEU A 371 -1.94 -3.22 -13.79
C LEU A 371 -3.36 -2.69 -13.59
N ARG A 372 -4.39 -3.41 -14.05
CA ARG A 372 -5.78 -3.01 -13.80
C ARG A 372 -6.13 -3.03 -12.31
N ALA A 373 -5.61 -3.99 -11.54
CA ALA A 373 -5.82 -4.07 -10.10
C ALA A 373 -5.27 -2.84 -9.35
N SER A 374 -4.22 -2.20 -9.89
CA SER A 374 -3.62 -1.00 -9.29
C SER A 374 -4.30 0.32 -9.72
N ARG A 375 -5.22 0.27 -10.70
CA ARG A 375 -5.77 1.47 -11.35
C ARG A 375 -6.52 2.40 -10.39
N GLN A 376 -7.40 1.88 -9.55
CA GLN A 376 -8.19 2.71 -8.65
C GLN A 376 -7.31 3.46 -7.64
N ALA A 377 -6.35 2.77 -7.03
CA ALA A 377 -5.37 3.39 -6.13
C ALA A 377 -4.56 4.48 -6.84
N TRP A 378 -4.17 4.22 -8.10
CA TRP A 378 -3.47 5.21 -8.92
C TRP A 378 -4.34 6.44 -9.18
N ASP A 379 -5.59 6.25 -9.60
CA ASP A 379 -6.49 7.35 -9.92
C ASP A 379 -6.78 8.23 -8.68
N ILE A 380 -6.90 7.62 -7.49
CA ILE A 380 -7.04 8.34 -6.21
C ILE A 380 -5.76 9.13 -5.89
N SER A 381 -4.61 8.46 -5.86
CA SER A 381 -3.33 9.06 -5.46
C SER A 381 -2.88 10.16 -6.44
N ALA A 382 -2.94 9.88 -7.74
CA ALA A 382 -2.60 10.83 -8.80
C ALA A 382 -3.55 12.03 -8.81
N GLY A 383 -4.85 11.82 -8.59
CA GLY A 383 -5.85 12.89 -8.59
C GLY A 383 -5.65 13.88 -7.43
N ALA A 384 -5.19 13.40 -6.28
CA ALA A 384 -4.85 14.23 -5.14
C ALA A 384 -3.47 14.90 -5.29
N ASP A 385 -2.42 14.15 -5.66
CA ASP A 385 -1.06 14.66 -5.74
C ASP A 385 -0.86 15.70 -6.87
N LYS A 386 -1.59 15.59 -7.99
CA LYS A 386 -1.59 16.63 -9.05
C LYS A 386 -1.99 18.02 -8.55
N LYS A 387 -2.76 18.10 -7.47
CA LYS A 387 -3.22 19.37 -6.90
C LYS A 387 -2.26 19.94 -5.86
N MET A 388 -1.28 19.15 -5.43
CA MET A 388 -0.34 19.59 -4.40
C MET A 388 0.68 20.58 -4.98
N PRO A 389 1.05 21.62 -4.22
CA PRO A 389 2.08 22.57 -4.63
C PRO A 389 3.39 21.87 -4.99
N GLY A 390 4.02 22.28 -6.10
CA GLY A 390 5.31 21.74 -6.52
C GLY A 390 5.28 20.32 -7.09
N ALA A 391 4.12 19.74 -7.39
CA ALA A 391 4.05 18.45 -8.07
C ALA A 391 4.70 18.50 -9.47
N VAL A 392 5.65 17.59 -9.74
CA VAL A 392 6.36 17.46 -11.01
C VAL A 392 6.20 16.05 -11.60
N GLY A 393 6.53 15.88 -12.88
CA GLY A 393 6.56 14.56 -13.53
C GLY A 393 5.66 14.45 -14.76
N SER A 394 5.85 13.36 -15.52
CA SER A 394 5.19 13.12 -16.81
C SER A 394 3.67 13.03 -16.72
N ALA A 395 3.15 12.64 -15.55
CA ALA A 395 1.72 12.51 -15.28
C ALA A 395 1.17 13.58 -14.33
N ALA A 396 1.96 14.59 -13.96
CA ALA A 396 1.53 15.67 -13.07
C ALA A 396 0.63 16.71 -13.77
N ARG A 397 0.66 16.77 -15.11
CA ARG A 397 -0.16 17.73 -15.87
C ARG A 397 -1.65 17.34 -15.82
N PRO A 398 -2.55 18.29 -15.49
CA PRO A 398 -3.99 18.04 -15.51
C PRO A 398 -4.48 17.74 -16.94
N GLY A 399 -5.31 16.71 -17.08
CA GLY A 399 -6.07 16.44 -18.30
C GLY A 399 -7.33 17.31 -18.41
N PRO A 400 -8.03 17.29 -19.57
CA PRO A 400 -9.21 18.13 -19.81
C PRO A 400 -10.39 17.82 -18.86
N LEU A 401 -10.52 16.58 -18.41
CA LEU A 401 -11.58 16.16 -17.48
C LEU A 401 -11.19 16.30 -15.99
N ASP A 402 -9.93 16.63 -15.69
CA ASP A 402 -9.44 16.69 -14.30
C ASP A 402 -10.06 17.87 -13.54
N ARG A 403 -10.39 18.96 -14.23
CA ARG A 403 -11.04 20.14 -13.63
C ARG A 403 -12.46 19.85 -13.12
N PRO A 404 -13.42 19.42 -13.96
CA PRO A 404 -14.79 19.16 -13.49
C PRO A 404 -14.83 18.02 -12.46
N LEU A 405 -14.07 16.94 -12.67
CA LEU A 405 -13.97 15.86 -11.69
C LEU A 405 -13.34 16.35 -10.39
N GLY A 406 -12.29 17.17 -10.47
CA GLY A 406 -11.63 17.74 -9.32
C GLY A 406 -12.53 18.66 -8.49
N TRP A 407 -13.38 19.45 -9.14
CA TRP A 407 -14.41 20.27 -8.50
C TRP A 407 -15.45 19.41 -7.80
N TYR A 408 -15.96 18.38 -8.46
CA TYR A 408 -16.93 17.45 -7.89
C TYR A 408 -16.37 16.73 -6.66
N MET A 409 -15.13 16.22 -6.74
CA MET A 409 -14.44 15.56 -5.64
C MET A 409 -14.20 16.50 -4.44
N ALA A 410 -13.93 17.79 -4.68
CA ALA A 410 -13.81 18.76 -3.59
C ALA A 410 -15.14 18.94 -2.83
N ARG A 411 -16.28 18.95 -3.54
CA ARG A 411 -17.61 18.97 -2.90
C ARG A 411 -17.92 17.66 -2.17
N VAL A 412 -17.52 16.51 -2.71
CA VAL A 412 -17.61 15.22 -1.99
C VAL A 412 -16.88 15.33 -0.66
N GLN A 413 -15.60 15.71 -0.66
CA GLN A 413 -14.77 15.81 0.55
C GLN A 413 -15.38 16.73 1.62
N ARG A 414 -15.90 17.90 1.22
CA ARG A 414 -16.58 18.82 2.17
C ARG A 414 -17.83 18.22 2.81
N ARG A 415 -18.50 17.27 2.14
CA ARG A 415 -19.71 16.60 2.68
C ARG A 415 -19.41 15.39 3.52
N VAL A 416 -18.28 14.71 3.31
CA VAL A 416 -17.91 13.52 4.09
C VAL A 416 -17.91 13.79 5.60
N ALA A 417 -17.61 15.03 5.99
CA ALA A 417 -17.59 15.46 7.39
C ALA A 417 -18.96 15.47 8.06
N VAL A 418 -20.04 15.67 7.30
CA VAL A 418 -21.37 16.03 7.85
C VAL A 418 -22.54 15.22 7.29
N ASP A 419 -22.37 14.57 6.13
CA ASP A 419 -23.42 13.84 5.42
C ASP A 419 -23.14 12.33 5.52
N PRO A 420 -23.90 11.59 6.35
CA PRO A 420 -23.72 10.15 6.54
C PRO A 420 -23.83 9.35 5.24
N GLU A 421 -24.67 9.80 4.30
CA GLU A 421 -24.89 9.12 3.02
C GLU A 421 -23.63 9.18 2.13
N VAL A 422 -22.97 10.34 2.09
CA VAL A 422 -21.71 10.52 1.36
C VAL A 422 -20.57 9.78 2.09
N SER A 423 -20.51 9.89 3.41
CA SER A 423 -19.48 9.23 4.24
C SER A 423 -19.50 7.71 4.08
N ALA A 424 -20.69 7.10 4.06
CA ALA A 424 -20.89 5.66 3.90
C ALA A 424 -20.45 5.10 2.54
N VAL A 425 -20.24 5.95 1.52
CA VAL A 425 -19.69 5.55 0.23
C VAL A 425 -18.20 5.91 0.11
N PHE A 426 -17.81 7.08 0.62
CA PHE A 426 -16.46 7.59 0.49
C PHE A 426 -15.40 6.71 1.14
N ARG A 427 -15.63 6.23 2.36
CA ARG A 427 -14.66 5.41 3.10
C ARG A 427 -14.45 4.01 2.48
N PRO A 428 -15.49 3.28 2.06
CA PRO A 428 -15.33 2.06 1.27
C PRO A 428 -14.53 2.25 -0.03
N VAL A 429 -14.71 3.39 -0.71
CA VAL A 429 -13.95 3.72 -1.92
C VAL A 429 -12.46 3.94 -1.62
N LEU A 430 -12.13 4.70 -0.56
CA LEU A 430 -10.74 4.88 -0.13
C LEU A 430 -10.11 3.59 0.40
N SER A 431 -10.91 2.71 1.01
CA SER A 431 -10.49 1.40 1.52
C SER A 431 -10.47 0.31 0.43
N LEU A 432 -10.72 0.69 -0.83
CA LEU A 432 -10.70 -0.20 -2.01
C LEU A 432 -11.70 -1.37 -1.96
N THR A 433 -12.79 -1.25 -1.20
CA THR A 433 -13.88 -2.24 -1.15
C THR A 433 -15.05 -1.88 -2.08
N ARG A 434 -15.06 -0.66 -2.62
CA ARG A 434 -16.01 -0.20 -3.64
C ARG A 434 -15.29 0.53 -4.77
N PRO A 435 -15.81 0.49 -6.01
CA PRO A 435 -15.22 1.20 -7.12
C PRO A 435 -15.36 2.72 -6.96
N LEU A 436 -14.41 3.49 -7.48
CA LEU A 436 -14.44 4.96 -7.46
C LEU A 436 -15.73 5.54 -8.09
N SER A 437 -16.31 4.85 -9.07
CA SER A 437 -17.58 5.22 -9.71
C SER A 437 -18.78 5.22 -8.74
N ALA A 438 -18.70 4.55 -7.59
CA ALA A 438 -19.75 4.59 -6.58
C ALA A 438 -19.98 6.00 -6.03
N LEU A 439 -18.96 6.87 -6.04
CA LEU A 439 -19.11 8.28 -5.69
C LEU A 439 -20.00 9.04 -6.68
N LEU A 440 -20.12 8.57 -7.92
CA LEU A 440 -20.96 9.17 -8.97
C LEU A 440 -22.38 8.60 -9.00
N ALA A 441 -22.72 7.68 -8.10
CA ALA A 441 -24.06 7.09 -8.05
C ALA A 441 -25.14 8.17 -7.85
N PRO A 442 -26.35 8.03 -8.44
CA PRO A 442 -27.35 9.10 -8.43
C PRO A 442 -27.68 9.67 -7.05
N ARG A 443 -27.71 8.82 -6.02
CA ARG A 443 -27.93 9.22 -4.62
C ARG A 443 -26.83 10.13 -4.08
N VAL A 444 -25.57 9.73 -4.25
CA VAL A 444 -24.39 10.53 -3.84
C VAL A 444 -24.30 11.80 -4.68
N ALA A 445 -24.49 11.72 -5.99
CA ALA A 445 -24.49 12.87 -6.88
C ALA A 445 -25.58 13.89 -6.50
N ARG A 446 -26.80 13.43 -6.18
CA ARG A 446 -27.88 14.28 -5.68
C ARG A 446 -27.49 14.98 -4.38
N ALA A 447 -26.93 14.24 -3.42
CA ALA A 447 -26.45 14.82 -2.17
C ALA A 447 -25.36 15.87 -2.42
N VAL A 448 -24.40 15.58 -3.30
CA VAL A 448 -23.26 16.45 -3.62
C VAL A 448 -23.68 17.73 -4.34
N LEU A 449 -24.52 17.59 -5.37
CA LEU A 449 -24.88 18.66 -6.31
C LEU A 449 -26.07 19.50 -5.86
N LEU A 450 -27.10 18.90 -5.25
CA LEU A 450 -28.38 19.58 -5.04
C LEU A 450 -28.65 20.01 -3.59
N ARG A 451 -28.00 19.40 -2.59
CA ARG A 451 -28.16 19.86 -1.19
C ARG A 451 -27.37 21.17 -0.98
N PRO A 452 -27.77 22.05 -0.05
CA PRO A 452 -26.95 23.20 0.34
C PRO A 452 -25.52 22.79 0.76
N GLU A 453 -24.54 23.68 0.61
CA GLU A 453 -23.20 23.41 1.15
C GLU A 453 -23.23 23.39 2.68
N PRO A 454 -22.57 22.42 3.31
CA PRO A 454 -22.55 22.33 4.77
C PRO A 454 -21.74 23.47 5.40
N ALA A 455 -22.20 23.96 6.54
CA ALA A 455 -21.44 24.91 7.34
C ALA A 455 -20.15 24.25 7.86
N VAL A 456 -19.03 24.97 7.78
CA VAL A 456 -17.74 24.49 8.30
C VAL A 456 -17.78 24.50 9.83
N VAL A 457 -17.72 23.32 10.45
CA VAL A 457 -17.62 23.21 11.91
C VAL A 457 -16.17 23.44 12.33
N ALA A 458 -15.82 24.70 12.57
CA ALA A 458 -14.54 25.10 13.18
C ALA A 458 -14.64 24.97 14.72
N GLY A 459 -14.90 23.76 15.22
CA GLY A 459 -14.96 23.48 16.67
C GLY A 459 -13.61 23.05 17.25
N ARG A 460 -13.41 23.26 18.57
CA ARG A 460 -12.35 22.55 19.32
C ARG A 460 -12.66 21.06 19.24
N GLY A 461 -11.73 20.25 18.75
CA GLY A 461 -11.89 18.80 18.55
C GLY A 461 -12.03 18.00 19.85
N ARG A 462 -13.03 18.30 20.68
CA ARG A 462 -13.52 17.39 21.73
C ARG A 462 -14.63 16.57 21.11
N GLY A 463 -14.56 15.25 21.31
CA GLY A 463 -15.53 14.29 20.76
C GLY A 463 -16.95 14.79 20.95
N VAL A 464 -17.63 15.09 19.84
CA VAL A 464 -19.06 15.42 19.87
C VAL A 464 -19.78 14.10 20.08
N THR A 465 -20.03 13.75 21.34
CA THR A 465 -21.07 12.80 21.71
C THR A 465 -22.36 13.23 21.05
N GLY A 466 -23.03 12.31 20.35
CA GLY A 466 -24.36 12.56 19.79
C GLY A 466 -25.37 12.96 20.87
N PRO A 467 -26.57 13.45 20.48
CA PRO A 467 -27.54 14.02 21.43
C PRO A 467 -28.14 13.01 22.42
N ASP A 468 -27.94 11.71 22.23
CA ASP A 468 -28.57 10.67 23.05
C ASP A 468 -27.54 9.98 23.94
N GLY A 469 -27.30 10.59 25.10
CA GLY A 469 -26.53 10.00 26.20
C GLY A 469 -27.27 8.79 26.80
N HIS A 470 -27.08 7.62 26.21
CA HIS A 470 -27.29 6.35 26.90
C HIS A 470 -25.95 5.66 27.10
N ALA A 471 -25.36 5.89 28.28
CA ALA A 471 -24.26 5.09 28.79
C ALA A 471 -24.69 3.62 28.81
N ARG A 472 -24.13 2.81 27.92
CA ARG A 472 -24.23 1.35 28.02
C ARG A 472 -23.34 0.90 29.17
N ARG A 473 -23.96 0.40 30.25
CA ARG A 473 -23.28 -0.25 31.36
C ARG A 473 -22.51 -1.49 30.86
N PRO A 474 -21.31 -1.78 31.40
CA PRO A 474 -20.61 -3.03 31.11
C PRO A 474 -21.39 -4.23 31.67
N PRO A 475 -21.26 -5.42 31.07
CA PRO A 475 -21.88 -6.64 31.58
C PRO A 475 -21.25 -7.02 32.93
N PRO A 476 -22.02 -7.60 33.87
CA PRO A 476 -21.48 -8.02 35.15
C PRO A 476 -20.49 -9.18 34.95
N SER A 477 -19.32 -9.05 35.55
CA SER A 477 -18.37 -10.14 35.78
C SER A 477 -19.02 -11.18 36.70
N GLY A 478 -19.28 -12.37 36.16
CA GLY A 478 -19.68 -13.55 36.92
C GLY A 478 -18.47 -14.43 37.21
N VAL A 479 -18.42 -14.89 38.46
CA VAL A 479 -17.46 -15.82 39.09
C VAL A 479 -17.31 -17.14 38.34
#